data_AF-A0A3D6BGK1-F1
#
_entry.id   AF-A0A3D6BGK1-F1
#
_cell.length_a   1.000
_cell.length_b   1.000
_cell.length_c   1.000
_cell.angle_alpha   90.00
_cell.angle_beta   90.00
_cell.angle_gamma   90.00
#
_symmetry.space_group_name_H-M   'P 1'
#
loop_
_entity.id
_entity.type
_entity.pdbx_description
1 polymer ?
#
loop_
_entity_poly.entity_id
_entity_poly.type
_entity_poly.pdbx_seq_one_letter_code
_entity_poly.pdbx_strand_id
1 'polypeptide(L)' 'MRYCEKASVITNAGFRVLFAGQIYDILTVDHQNYKRKSVKLRCRKARR' A
#
# COMPACT_ATOMS: atom_id res chain seq x y z
N MET A 1 -7.14 -1.21 2.35
CA MET A 1 -7.82 -0.13 1.60
C MET A 1 -8.90 -0.74 0.71
N ARG A 2 -10.04 -0.08 0.49
CA ARG A 2 -10.99 -0.51 -0.56
C ARG A 2 -10.32 -0.39 -1.93
N TYR A 3 -10.60 -1.31 -2.82
CA TYR A 3 -10.03 -1.27 -4.16
C TYR A 3 -10.51 -0.02 -4.91
N CYS A 4 -9.58 0.62 -5.59
CA CYS A 4 -9.84 1.56 -6.67
C CYS A 4 -8.76 1.37 -7.73
N GLU A 5 -9.02 1.79 -8.96
CA GLU A 5 -8.07 1.62 -10.08
C GLU A 5 -6.71 2.27 -9.76
N LYS A 6 -6.73 3.45 -9.15
CA LYS A 6 -5.53 4.15 -8.66
C LYS A 6 -4.75 3.38 -7.59
N ALA A 7 -5.41 2.55 -6.79
CA ALA A 7 -4.73 1.69 -5.82
C ALA A 7 -4.10 0.45 -6.48
N SER A 8 -4.56 0.07 -7.68
CA SER A 8 -4.01 -1.07 -8.42
C SER A 8 -2.62 -0.81 -9.00
N VAL A 9 -2.25 0.46 -9.19
CA VAL A 9 -0.93 0.86 -9.70
C VAL A 9 0.11 1.09 -8.58
N ILE A 10 -0.29 0.93 -7.31
CA ILE A 10 0.62 1.10 -6.18
C ILE A 10 1.65 -0.03 -6.20
N THR A 11 2.93 0.33 -6.29
CA THR A 11 4.08 -0.58 -6.21
C THR A 11 4.93 -0.26 -4.98
N ASN A 12 5.81 -1.18 -4.59
CA ASN A 12 6.70 -1.02 -3.43
C ASN A 12 7.79 0.04 -3.62
N ALA A 13 8.26 0.27 -4.86
CA ALA A 13 9.40 1.12 -5.17
C ALA A 13 9.03 2.60 -5.44
N GLY A 14 7.75 2.91 -5.67
CA GLY A 14 7.30 4.25 -6.10
C GLY A 14 6.40 4.98 -5.10
N PHE A 15 6.00 4.33 -4.00
CA PHE A 15 4.97 4.86 -3.11
C PHE A 15 5.35 4.68 -1.64
N ARG A 16 4.91 5.63 -0.82
CA ARG A 16 4.96 5.59 0.64
C ARG A 16 3.59 5.86 1.21
N VAL A 17 3.29 5.23 2.35
CA VAL A 17 2.02 5.43 3.05
C VAL A 17 2.22 6.48 4.13
N LEU A 18 1.50 7.58 4.04
CA LEU A 18 1.35 8.53 5.13
C LEU A 18 0.12 8.12 5.96
N PHE A 19 0.34 7.71 7.20
CA PHE A 19 -0.73 7.34 8.11
C PHE A 19 -0.49 7.95 9.48
N ALA A 20 -1.47 8.69 10.00
CA ALA A 20 -1.39 9.39 11.29
C ALA A 20 -0.11 10.26 11.45
N GLY A 21 0.28 10.97 10.38
CA GLY A 21 1.47 11.83 10.35
C GLY A 21 2.80 11.07 10.31
N GLN A 22 2.79 9.75 10.22
CA GLN A 22 3.98 8.92 10.09
C GLN A 22 4.11 8.37 8.68
N ILE A 23 5.36 8.26 8.22
CA ILE A 23 5.70 7.70 6.93
C ILE A 23 6.02 6.22 7.10
N TYR A 24 5.41 5.40 6.25
CA TYR A 24 5.65 3.96 6.18
C TYR A 24 6.11 3.58 4.77
N ASP A 25 7.18 2.80 4.70
CA ASP A 25 7.66 2.19 3.46
C ASP A 25 6.84 0.93 3.16
N ILE A 26 6.49 0.76 1.88
CA ILE A 26 5.69 -0.38 1.41
C ILE A 26 6.63 -1.56 1.16
N LEU A 27 6.42 -2.67 1.87
CA LEU A 27 7.18 -3.90 1.68
C LEU A 27 6.54 -4.77 0.60
N THR A 28 5.21 -4.92 0.67
CA THR A 28 4.47 -5.81 -0.23
C THR A 28 3.07 -5.27 -0.45
N VAL A 29 2.58 -5.39 -1.68
CA VAL A 29 1.21 -5.06 -2.08
C VAL A 29 0.49 -6.35 -2.42
N ASP A 30 -0.63 -6.60 -1.76
CA ASP A 30 -1.45 -7.78 -1.95
C ASP A 30 -2.83 -7.35 -2.46
N HIS A 31 -3.15 -7.75 -3.70
CA HIS A 31 -4.41 -7.44 -4.40
C HIS A 31 -5.55 -8.42 -4.05
N GLN A 32 -5.37 -9.25 -3.03
CA GLN A 32 -6.33 -10.21 -2.49
C GLN A 32 -6.93 -11.10 -3.60
N ASN A 33 -6.05 -11.80 -4.33
CA ASN A 33 -6.39 -12.67 -5.48
C ASN A 33 -7.07 -11.91 -6.64
N TYR A 34 -6.70 -10.65 -6.87
CA TYR A 34 -7.25 -9.81 -7.95
C TYR A 34 -8.79 -9.66 -7.95
N LYS A 35 -9.44 -9.95 -6.82
CA LYS A 35 -10.91 -9.87 -6.69
C LYS A 35 -11.45 -8.43 -6.71
N ARG A 36 -10.58 -7.41 -6.86
CA ARG A 36 -10.91 -5.97 -6.94
C ARG A 36 -11.82 -5.49 -5.79
N LYS A 37 -11.73 -6.11 -4.62
CA LYS A 37 -12.48 -5.70 -3.41
C LYS A 37 -11.65 -4.82 -2.49
N SER A 38 -10.40 -5.22 -2.27
CA SER A 38 -9.48 -4.53 -1.38
C SER A 38 -8.04 -4.75 -1.80
N VAL A 39 -7.20 -3.79 -1.43
CA VAL A 39 -5.74 -3.89 -1.52
C VAL A 39 -5.20 -3.87 -0.09
N LYS A 40 -4.38 -4.86 0.23
CA LYS A 40 -3.69 -4.98 1.51
C LYS A 40 -2.24 -4.56 1.30
N LEU A 41 -1.81 -3.56 2.05
CA LEU A 41 -0.44 -3.07 2.03
C LEU A 41 0.26 -3.58 3.29
N ARG A 42 1.37 -4.28 3.11
CA ARG A 42 2.27 -4.61 4.20
C ARG A 42 3.33 -3.52 4.25
N CYS A 43 3.31 -2.72 5.31
CA CYS A 43 4.20 -1.57 5.45
C CYS A 43 5.03 -1.67 6.71
N ARG A 44 6.20 -1.01 6.71
CA ARG A 44 7.05 -0.82 7.88
C ARG A 44 7.24 0.66 8.11
N LYS A 45 7.24 1.08 9.38
CA LYS A 45 7.50 2.48 9.73
C LYS A 45 8.90 2.87 9.23
N ALA A 46 8.96 3.93 8.44
CA ALA A 46 10.22 4.49 7.99
C ALA A 46 10.96 5.02 9.22
N ARG A 47 12.19 4.56 9.44
CA ARG A 47 13.10 5.13 10.43
C ARG A 47 13.97 6.13 9.68
N ARG A 48 13.95 7.39 10.13
CA ARG A 48 14.81 8.45 9.61
C ARG A 48 16.16 8.39 10.29
#